data_AF-A0A2N2P284-F1
#
_entry.id   AF-A0A2N2P284-F1
#
_cell.length_a   1.000
_cell.length_b   1.000
_cell.length_c   1.000
_cell.angle_alpha   90.00
_cell.angle_beta   90.00
_cell.angle_gamma   90.00
#
_symmetry.space_group_name_H-M   'P 1'
#
loop_
_entity.id
_entity.type
_entity.pdbx_description
1 polymer ?
#
loop_
_entity_poly.entity_id
_entity_poly.type
_entity_poly.pdbx_seq_one_letter_code
_entity_poly.pdbx_strand_id
1 'polypeptide(L)'
;RDAAIAWLTVAGSKEGQDAFNPVKGSIPARSDGDKSLYDVYLQSAMDDWATDTVVGSLAHGVVANDSWKSEIDTAMGLFLVDLDVEGYQSALVSACETSGPCK
;
A
#
# COMPACT_ATOMS: atom_id res chain seq x y z
N ARG A 1 18.00 -3.21 -21.79
CA ARG A 1 18.14 -4.11 -20.61
C ARG A 1 19.05 -3.48 -19.56
N ASP A 2 20.28 -3.10 -19.92
CA ASP A 2 21.27 -2.61 -18.96
C ASP A 2 20.83 -1.35 -18.21
N ALA A 3 20.17 -0.41 -18.89
CA ALA A 3 19.58 0.76 -18.24
C ALA A 3 18.52 0.40 -17.17
N ALA A 4 17.70 -0.63 -17.42
CA ALA A 4 16.71 -1.09 -16.44
C ALA A 4 17.40 -1.73 -15.23
N ILE A 5 18.49 -2.48 -15.44
CA ILE A 5 19.29 -3.04 -14.35
C ILE A 5 19.95 -1.92 -13.54
N ALA A 6 20.55 -0.93 -14.19
CA ALA A 6 21.15 0.22 -13.52
C ALA A 6 20.12 0.97 -12.66
N TRP A 7 18.91 1.17 -13.19
CA TRP A 7 17.78 1.75 -12.44
C TRP A 7 17.41 0.92 -11.21
N LEU A 8 17.21 -0.39 -11.36
CA LEU A 8 16.87 -1.27 -10.25
C LEU A 8 17.97 -1.31 -9.18
N THR A 9 19.23 -1.27 -9.59
CA THR A 9 20.37 -1.19 -8.67
C THR A 9 20.31 0.08 -7.81
N VAL A 10 19.99 1.24 -8.41
CA VAL A 10 19.83 2.50 -7.65
C VAL A 10 18.59 2.45 -6.77
N ALA A 11 17.45 1.99 -7.29
CA ALA A 11 16.19 1.91 -6.53
C ALA A 11 16.28 0.98 -5.30
N GLY A 12 17.09 -0.08 -5.39
CA GLY A 12 17.35 -1.03 -4.30
C GLY A 12 18.51 -0.66 -3.38
N SER A 13 19.27 0.40 -3.69
CA SER A 13 20.44 0.79 -2.89
C SER A 13 20.03 1.57 -1.64
N LYS A 14 20.86 1.52 -0.60
CA LYS A 14 20.66 2.34 0.60
C LYS A 14 20.67 3.84 0.24
N GLU A 15 21.68 4.27 -0.51
CA GLU A 15 21.82 5.67 -0.95
C GLU A 15 20.58 6.16 -1.73
N GLY A 16 20.09 5.35 -2.67
CA GLY A 16 18.91 5.71 -3.47
C GLY A 16 17.64 5.80 -2.63
N GLN A 17 17.45 4.87 -1.70
CA GLN A 17 16.29 4.88 -0.82
C GLN A 17 16.36 6.01 0.23
N ASP A 18 17.51 6.24 0.84
CA ASP A 18 17.70 7.31 1.83
C ASP A 18 17.64 8.70 1.20
N ALA A 19 17.95 8.85 -0.10
CA ALA A 19 17.73 10.10 -0.82
C ALA A 19 16.25 10.32 -1.20
N PHE A 20 15.54 9.26 -1.59
CA PHE A 20 14.18 9.37 -2.14
C PHE A 20 13.09 9.42 -1.08
N ASN A 21 13.15 8.54 -0.08
CA ASN A 21 12.07 8.30 0.86
C ASN A 21 11.76 9.51 1.78
N PRO A 22 12.75 10.26 2.29
CA PRO A 22 12.47 11.47 3.09
C PRO A 22 11.60 12.49 2.37
N VAL A 23 11.83 12.70 1.06
CA VAL A 23 11.06 13.65 0.24
C VAL A 23 9.70 13.06 -0.16
N LYS A 24 9.65 11.74 -0.40
CA LYS A 24 8.44 11.04 -0.81
C LYS A 24 7.40 10.94 0.31
N GLY A 25 7.83 11.07 1.57
CA GLY A 25 7.01 10.87 2.75
C GLY A 25 6.78 9.39 3.07
N SER A 26 7.75 8.53 2.76
CA SER A 26 7.73 7.08 3.05
C SER A 26 8.98 6.67 3.84
N ILE A 27 8.94 5.48 4.44
CA ILE A 27 10.13 4.84 5.03
C ILE A 27 10.81 3.95 3.97
N PRO A 28 12.11 3.62 4.12
CA PRO A 28 12.79 2.77 3.15
C PRO A 28 12.28 1.33 3.23
N ALA A 29 12.32 0.62 2.09
CA ALA A 29 12.04 -0.81 2.07
C ALA A 29 13.20 -1.63 2.68
N ARG A 30 14.41 -1.07 2.68
CA ARG A 30 15.57 -1.65 3.36
C ARG A 30 15.47 -1.45 4.87
N SER A 31 15.85 -2.46 5.64
CA SER A 31 15.91 -2.40 7.11
C SER A 31 17.15 -1.69 7.68
N ASP A 32 18.11 -1.30 6.83
CA ASP A 32 19.37 -0.66 7.22
C ASP A 32 19.48 0.80 6.77
N GLY A 33 18.35 1.46 6.46
CA GLY A 33 18.30 2.89 6.13
C GLY A 33 18.81 3.78 7.26
N ASP A 34 19.41 4.92 6.93
CA ASP A 34 19.92 5.86 7.92
C ASP A 34 18.79 6.72 8.49
N LYS A 35 18.25 6.30 9.64
CA LYS A 35 17.15 6.95 10.36
C LYS A 35 17.41 8.46 10.63
N SER A 36 18.67 8.89 10.70
CA SER A 36 19.00 10.31 10.94
C SER A 36 18.67 11.24 9.77
N LEU A 37 18.46 10.70 8.56
CA LEU A 37 18.09 11.44 7.35
C LEU A 37 16.57 11.69 7.24
N TYR A 38 15.78 11.11 8.13
CA TYR A 38 14.32 11.16 8.12
C TYR A 38 13.82 12.17 9.15
N ASP A 39 12.70 12.83 8.86
CA ASP A 39 12.07 13.71 9.83
C ASP A 39 11.40 12.93 10.99
N VAL A 40 10.90 13.63 11.99
CA VAL A 40 10.30 13.00 13.18
C VAL A 40 9.09 12.12 12.85
N TYR A 41 8.35 12.42 11.78
CA TYR A 41 7.21 11.61 11.37
C TYR A 41 7.69 10.27 10.79
N LEU A 42 8.64 10.32 9.87
CA LEU A 42 9.19 9.13 9.23
C LEU A 42 10.01 8.28 10.20
N GLN A 43 10.70 8.90 11.17
CA GLN A 43 11.34 8.17 12.26
C GLN A 43 10.33 7.40 13.11
N SER A 44 9.17 8.01 13.42
CA SER A 44 8.07 7.32 14.11
C SER A 44 7.53 6.16 13.27
N ALA A 45 7.31 6.37 11.96
CA ALA A 45 6.84 5.31 11.07
C ALA A 45 7.83 4.14 10.94
N MET A 46 9.14 4.40 11.00
CA MET A 46 10.17 3.36 11.03
C MET A 46 10.11 2.53 12.33
N ASP A 47 9.80 3.16 13.45
CA ASP A 47 9.63 2.47 14.74
C ASP A 47 8.36 1.60 14.73
N ASP A 48 7.23 2.16 14.27
CA ASP A 48 5.97 1.42 14.13
C ASP A 48 6.15 0.19 13.22
N TRP A 49 6.86 0.34 12.10
CA TRP A 49 7.16 -0.78 11.20
C TRP A 49 7.97 -1.91 11.87
N ALA A 50 8.83 -1.58 12.83
CA ALA A 50 9.65 -2.55 13.53
C ALA A 50 8.88 -3.31 14.63
N THR A 51 7.79 -2.75 15.14
CA THR A 51 7.07 -3.29 16.30
C THR A 51 5.67 -3.81 16.00
N ASP A 52 5.00 -3.24 15.00
CA ASP A 52 3.58 -3.48 14.78
C ASP A 52 3.32 -4.74 13.97
N THR A 53 2.06 -5.21 14.04
CA THR A 53 1.59 -6.25 13.14
C THR A 53 1.39 -5.67 11.75
N VAL A 54 2.26 -6.05 10.82
CA VAL A 54 2.15 -5.64 9.43
C VAL A 54 0.99 -6.36 8.73
N VAL A 55 0.04 -5.59 8.23
CA VAL A 55 -1.04 -6.07 7.34
C VAL A 55 -1.00 -5.34 6.01
N GLY A 56 -1.44 -6.01 4.94
CA GLY A 56 -1.43 -5.42 3.61
C GLY A 56 -2.67 -4.58 3.32
N SER A 57 -2.48 -3.41 2.69
CA SER A 57 -3.57 -2.56 2.26
C SER A 57 -4.32 -3.14 1.05
N LEU A 58 -5.65 -3.20 1.14
CA LEU A 58 -6.53 -3.52 0.01
C LEU A 58 -6.52 -2.39 -1.03
N ALA A 59 -6.63 -1.15 -0.59
CA ALA A 59 -6.71 0.02 -1.48
C ALA A 59 -5.42 0.26 -2.27
N HIS A 60 -4.27 -0.20 -1.75
CA HIS A 60 -2.97 -0.11 -2.42
C HIS A 60 -2.47 -1.48 -2.95
N GLY A 61 -3.37 -2.45 -3.13
CA GLY A 61 -3.11 -3.67 -3.92
C GLY A 61 -2.24 -4.74 -3.25
N VAL A 62 -2.00 -4.68 -1.94
CA VAL A 62 -1.17 -5.68 -1.25
C VAL A 62 -1.94 -6.98 -1.03
N VAL A 63 -3.23 -6.90 -0.69
CA VAL A 63 -4.08 -8.07 -0.39
C VAL A 63 -5.23 -8.26 -1.39
N ALA A 64 -5.35 -7.38 -2.39
CA ALA A 64 -6.41 -7.44 -3.39
C ALA A 64 -5.86 -7.32 -4.79
N ASN A 65 -6.34 -8.18 -5.68
CA ASN A 65 -6.13 -8.04 -7.12
C ASN A 65 -6.98 -6.88 -7.68
N ASP A 66 -6.60 -6.39 -8.87
CA ASP A 66 -7.24 -5.22 -9.50
C ASP A 66 -8.75 -5.41 -9.74
N SER A 67 -9.19 -6.63 -10.06
CA SER A 67 -10.62 -6.94 -10.31
C SER A 67 -11.45 -6.76 -9.04
N TRP A 68 -11.00 -7.37 -7.94
CA TRP A 68 -11.69 -7.28 -6.65
C TRP A 68 -11.70 -5.86 -6.10
N LYS A 69 -10.56 -5.16 -6.20
CA LYS A 69 -10.45 -3.76 -5.79
C LYS A 69 -11.42 -2.86 -6.57
N SER A 70 -11.51 -3.04 -7.89
CA SER A 70 -12.40 -2.23 -8.74
C SER A 70 -13.88 -2.38 -8.38
N GLU A 71 -14.32 -3.60 -8.07
CA GLU A 71 -15.68 -3.87 -7.61
C GLU A 71 -15.98 -3.22 -6.26
N ILE A 72 -15.04 -3.28 -5.31
CA ILE A 72 -15.16 -2.60 -4.01
C ILE A 72 -15.20 -1.08 -4.17
N ASP A 73 -14.34 -0.51 -5.03
CA ASP A 73 -14.29 0.94 -5.29
C ASP A 73 -15.62 1.42 -5.93
N THR A 74 -16.20 0.62 -6.83
CA THR A 74 -17.53 0.89 -7.41
C THR A 74 -18.62 0.86 -6.35
N ALA A 75 -18.64 -0.16 -5.50
CA ALA A 75 -19.59 -0.29 -4.41
C ALA A 75 -19.48 0.87 -3.41
N MET A 76 -18.26 1.31 -3.09
CA MET A 76 -18.01 2.49 -2.25
C MET A 76 -18.55 3.76 -2.90
N GLY A 77 -18.33 3.93 -4.21
CA GLY A 77 -18.85 5.08 -4.96
C GLY A 77 -20.37 5.19 -4.89
N LEU A 78 -21.08 4.06 -5.00
CA LEU A 78 -22.54 4.00 -4.85
C LEU A 78 -22.97 4.29 -3.42
N PHE A 79 -22.32 3.68 -2.43
CA PHE A 79 -22.60 3.92 -1.02
C PHE A 79 -22.51 5.41 -0.64
N LEU A 80 -21.52 6.14 -1.17
CA LEU A 80 -21.37 7.56 -0.88
C LEU A 80 -22.49 8.46 -1.45
N VAL A 81 -23.33 7.95 -2.35
CA VAL A 81 -24.44 8.72 -2.94
C VAL A 81 -25.65 8.77 -2.00
N ASP A 82 -26.05 7.62 -1.44
CA ASP A 82 -27.30 7.48 -0.67
C ASP A 82 -27.12 6.88 0.73
N LEU A 83 -25.90 6.44 1.07
CA LEU A 83 -25.53 5.81 2.33
C LEU A 83 -26.29 4.50 2.61
N ASP A 84 -26.67 3.75 1.56
CA ASP A 84 -27.27 2.42 1.71
C ASP A 84 -26.27 1.37 2.23
N VAL A 85 -26.27 1.17 3.55
CA VAL A 85 -25.40 0.23 4.24
C VAL A 85 -25.66 -1.22 3.82
N GLU A 86 -26.92 -1.62 3.63
CA GLU A 86 -27.28 -2.99 3.29
C GLU A 86 -26.86 -3.32 1.85
N GLY A 87 -27.09 -2.39 0.93
CA GLY A 87 -26.61 -2.47 -0.45
C GLY A 87 -25.09 -2.57 -0.53
N TYR A 88 -24.37 -1.75 0.25
CA TYR A 88 -22.91 -1.80 0.27
C TYR A 88 -22.37 -3.13 0.81
N GLN A 89 -22.88 -3.61 1.94
CA GLN A 89 -22.47 -4.89 2.52
C GLN A 89 -22.72 -6.07 1.57
N SER A 90 -23.88 -6.08 0.90
CA SER A 90 -24.23 -7.09 -0.09
C SER A 90 -23.24 -7.08 -1.27
N ALA A 91 -22.91 -5.89 -1.78
CA ALA A 91 -21.94 -5.73 -2.85
C ALA A 91 -20.53 -6.21 -2.46
N LEU A 92 -20.10 -5.99 -1.20
CA LEU A 92 -18.81 -6.48 -0.71
C LEU A 92 -18.73 -8.01 -0.65
N VAL A 93 -19.80 -8.67 -0.21
CA VAL A 93 -19.88 -10.15 -0.21
C VAL A 93 -19.80 -10.68 -1.64
N SER A 94 -20.63 -10.13 -2.54
CA SER A 94 -20.62 -10.54 -3.95
C SER A 94 -19.26 -10.33 -4.62
N ALA A 95 -18.57 -9.22 -4.30
CA ALA A 95 -17.23 -8.95 -4.83
C ALA A 95 -16.20 -9.98 -4.31
N CYS A 96 -16.30 -10.38 -3.03
CA CYS A 96 -15.41 -11.40 -2.48
C CYS A 96 -15.56 -12.75 -3.19
N GLU A 97 -16.79 -13.16 -3.47
CA GLU A 97 -17.12 -14.42 -4.15
C GLU A 97 -16.74 -14.38 -5.65
N THR A 98 -16.89 -13.22 -6.30
CA THR A 98 -16.73 -13.10 -7.77
C THR A 98 -15.29 -12.82 -8.20
N SER A 99 -14.57 -12.00 -7.44
CA SER A 99 -13.22 -11.52 -7.80
C SER A 99 -12.22 -11.61 -6.65
N GLY A 100 -12.70 -11.74 -5.42
CA GLY A 100 -11.88 -11.80 -4.22
C GLY A 100 -11.46 -13.21 -3.79
N PRO A 101 -11.00 -13.35 -2.53
CA PRO A 101 -10.48 -14.60 -1.98
C PRO A 101 -11.57 -15.58 -1.52
N CYS A 102 -12.86 -15.23 -1.60
CA CYS A 102 -13.95 -16.11 -1.19
C CYS A 102 -14.38 -17.12 -2.27
N LYS A 103 -13.57 -17.30 -3.32
CA LYS A 103 -13.75 -18.34 -4.33
C LYS A 103 -13.42 -19.73 -3.82
#